data_AF-A0A9D3Q5B2-F1
#
_entry.id   AF-A0A9D3Q5B2-F1
#
_cell.length_a   1.000
_cell.length_b   1.000
_cell.length_c   1.000
_cell.angle_alpha   90.00
_cell.angle_beta   90.00
_cell.angle_gamma   90.00
#
_symmetry.space_group_name_H-M   'P 1'
#
loop_
_entity.id
_entity.type
_entity.pdbx_description
1 polymer ?
#
loop_
_entity_poly.entity_id
_entity_poly.type
_entity_poly.pdbx_seq_one_letter_code
_entity_poly.pdbx_strand_id
1 'polypeptide(L)'
;MHQGIHMELAADCTMIPIKTMPVNKELPHEIAELHKSHREQESRAEDGEEEVENHSSITSVSPSPMESPKQTRVNSDDKPSEEFTLQSLLASPHPEDSLSNMGHHVLPLESIRELDEVEDQGSELHRSPGDGAVKVKEGELQDLKLKHQSHQTETERLCAELRDSRERIGELESELSTERKKGEDNTHKILKLETDMSNSSLIAVLTECQSKVEQLEELKHSSLQLTAQLQAAQSMAVYLQRRMLCLEEEHMLKQQEVLKLTEQLEEAGRALQEKSTQVAQVTAQLQALHQELEKKQENGASSTDVLANGHTTSAQPQQQPRQYSNDSKVCTLL
;
A
#
# COMPACT_ATOMS: atom_id res chain seq x y z
N MET A 1 -14.61 16.13 68.20
CA MET A 1 -13.26 16.12 67.62
C MET A 1 -13.33 15.51 66.24
N HIS A 2 -13.57 16.32 65.21
CA HIS A 2 -13.52 15.89 63.81
C HIS A 2 -12.53 16.80 63.10
N GLN A 3 -11.31 16.30 62.91
CA GLN A 3 -10.30 16.94 62.08
C GLN A 3 -10.63 16.65 60.62
N GLY A 4 -11.15 17.67 59.93
CA GLY A 4 -11.27 17.67 58.48
C GLY A 4 -9.90 17.89 57.86
N ILE A 5 -9.46 16.93 57.06
CA ILE A 5 -8.25 17.04 56.24
C ILE A 5 -8.66 17.78 54.96
N HIS A 6 -8.32 19.07 54.89
CA HIS A 6 -8.33 19.82 53.63
C HIS A 6 -7.11 19.38 52.81
N MET A 7 -7.33 18.59 51.75
CA MET A 7 -6.33 18.42 50.70
C MET A 7 -6.52 19.54 49.67
N GLU A 8 -5.60 20.48 49.68
CA GLU A 8 -5.45 21.53 48.68
C GLU A 8 -4.66 20.94 47.51
N LEU A 9 -5.38 20.46 46.49
CA LEU A 9 -4.81 20.04 45.21
C LEU A 9 -4.54 21.28 44.36
N ALA A 10 -3.33 21.82 44.45
CA ALA A 10 -2.80 22.78 43.50
C ALA A 10 -2.57 22.07 42.16
N ALA A 11 -3.54 22.15 41.25
CA ALA A 11 -3.36 21.73 39.87
C ALA A 11 -2.66 22.86 39.10
N ASP A 12 -1.33 22.76 38.97
CA ASP A 12 -0.56 23.53 38.00
C ASP A 12 -0.97 23.10 36.59
N CYS A 13 -2.00 23.75 36.06
CA CYS A 13 -2.35 23.69 34.64
C CYS A 13 -1.29 24.45 33.83
N THR A 14 -0.19 23.77 33.51
CA THR A 14 0.67 24.18 32.40
C THR A 14 -0.13 24.16 31.11
N MET A 15 -0.62 25.34 30.71
CA MET A 15 -1.26 25.60 29.42
C MET A 15 -0.21 25.36 28.32
N ILE A 16 -0.25 24.18 27.69
CA ILE A 16 0.50 23.92 26.47
C ILE A 16 -0.12 24.79 25.37
N PRO A 17 0.63 25.74 24.76
CA PRO A 17 0.10 26.54 23.68
C PRO A 17 -0.18 25.62 22.49
N ILE A 18 -1.46 25.43 22.18
CA ILE A 18 -1.90 24.80 20.94
C ILE A 18 -1.45 25.73 19.81
N LYS A 19 -0.38 25.33 19.12
CA LYS A 19 0.09 25.97 17.90
C LYS A 19 -1.03 25.85 16.87
N THR A 20 -1.77 26.93 16.67
CA THR A 20 -2.77 27.06 15.61
C THR A 20 -2.07 26.84 14.28
N MET A 21 -2.29 25.67 13.68
CA MET A 21 -1.89 25.44 12.30
C MET A 21 -2.75 26.35 11.42
N PRO A 22 -2.16 27.02 10.42
CA PRO A 22 -2.91 27.85 9.50
C PRO A 22 -3.95 26.96 8.79
N VAL A 23 -5.21 27.26 9.03
CA VAL A 23 -6.32 26.75 8.22
C VAL A 23 -6.10 27.31 6.82
N ASN A 24 -5.58 26.47 5.91
CA ASN A 24 -5.56 26.77 4.49
C ASN A 24 -7.01 26.99 4.05
N LYS A 25 -7.37 28.26 3.81
CA LYS A 25 -8.68 28.69 3.32
C LYS A 25 -8.84 28.50 1.81
N GLU A 26 -8.19 27.49 1.25
CA GLU A 26 -8.48 27.06 -0.12
C GLU A 26 -9.54 25.97 -0.05
N LEU A 27 -10.78 26.42 0.17
CA LEU A 27 -11.97 25.64 -0.08
C LEU A 27 -12.07 25.46 -1.60
N PRO A 28 -12.03 24.23 -2.16
CA PRO A 28 -12.19 24.05 -3.59
C PRO A 28 -13.61 24.46 -4.00
N HIS A 29 -13.69 25.31 -5.03
CA HIS A 29 -14.94 25.73 -5.68
C HIS A 29 -15.80 24.57 -6.24
N GLU A 30 -15.36 23.32 -6.15
CA GLU A 30 -16.07 22.13 -6.64
C GLU A 30 -17.33 21.76 -5.86
N ILE A 31 -17.49 22.18 -4.60
CA ILE A 31 -18.71 21.80 -3.84
C ILE A 31 -19.94 22.62 -4.30
N ALA A 32 -19.73 23.78 -4.95
CA ALA A 32 -20.83 24.57 -5.49
C ALA A 32 -21.45 23.98 -6.79
N GLU A 33 -20.69 23.21 -7.58
CA GLU A 33 -21.22 22.57 -8.79
C GLU A 33 -22.01 21.28 -8.49
N LEU A 34 -21.67 20.57 -7.41
CA LEU A 34 -22.38 19.35 -7.00
C LEU A 34 -23.82 19.59 -6.52
N HIS A 35 -24.14 20.78 -6.00
CA HIS A 35 -25.51 21.14 -5.62
C HIS A 35 -26.40 21.51 -6.81
N LYS A 36 -25.84 21.78 -8.00
CA LYS A 36 -26.62 22.09 -9.20
C LYS A 36 -27.04 20.84 -9.98
N SER A 37 -26.21 19.79 -9.97
CA SER A 37 -26.50 18.54 -10.68
C SER A 37 -27.57 17.67 -10.01
N HIS A 38 -27.70 17.71 -8.68
CA HIS A 38 -28.67 16.84 -7.97
C HIS A 38 -30.13 17.31 -8.11
N ARG A 39 -30.37 18.58 -8.47
CA ARG A 39 -31.72 19.13 -8.65
C ARG A 39 -32.35 18.80 -10.03
N GLU A 40 -31.55 18.34 -10.99
CA GLU A 40 -32.04 17.97 -12.33
C GLU A 40 -32.28 16.47 -12.50
N GLN A 41 -31.94 15.62 -11.51
CA GLN A 41 -32.22 14.18 -11.54
C GLN A 41 -33.48 13.75 -10.78
N GLU A 42 -34.03 14.58 -9.88
CA GLU A 42 -35.26 14.26 -9.13
C GLU A 42 -36.57 14.56 -9.89
N SER A 43 -36.54 15.16 -11.09
CA SER A 43 -37.74 15.49 -11.86
C SER A 43 -38.10 14.49 -12.97
N ARG A 44 -37.59 13.25 -12.93
CA ARG A 44 -37.79 12.27 -14.01
C ARG A 44 -38.19 10.86 -13.56
N ALA A 45 -38.76 10.72 -12.38
CA ALA A 45 -39.21 9.43 -11.85
C ALA A 45 -40.62 9.51 -11.26
N GLU A 46 -41.61 9.91 -12.08
CA GLU A 46 -43.02 9.60 -11.84
C GLU A 46 -43.63 9.22 -13.19
N ASP A 47 -43.62 7.93 -13.52
CA ASP A 47 -44.69 7.21 -14.21
C ASP A 47 -44.24 5.78 -14.52
N GLY A 48 -44.98 4.81 -14.00
CA GLY A 48 -44.83 3.40 -14.39
C GLY A 48 -45.06 2.41 -13.25
N GLU A 49 -46.30 2.32 -12.77
CA GLU A 49 -46.78 1.09 -12.15
C GLU A 49 -47.02 0.05 -13.26
N GLU A 50 -46.27 -1.05 -13.26
CA GLU A 50 -46.73 -2.29 -13.89
C GLU A 50 -46.17 -3.50 -13.14
N GLU A 51 -47.08 -4.28 -12.55
CA GLU A 51 -46.86 -5.62 -12.02
C GLU A 51 -46.36 -6.54 -13.14
N VAL A 52 -45.18 -7.17 -12.98
CA VAL A 52 -44.96 -8.51 -13.57
C VAL A 52 -44.06 -9.36 -12.68
N GLU A 53 -44.52 -10.59 -12.51
CA GLU A 53 -43.96 -11.73 -11.80
C GLU A 53 -42.48 -12.06 -12.08
N ASN A 54 -41.86 -12.62 -11.03
CA ASN A 54 -40.86 -13.69 -11.03
C ASN A 54 -40.12 -13.95 -12.35
N HIS A 55 -38.80 -13.75 -12.39
CA HIS A 55 -37.83 -14.78 -12.81
C HIS A 55 -36.43 -14.39 -12.35
N SER A 56 -35.80 -15.28 -11.59
CA SER A 56 -34.37 -15.22 -11.25
C SER A 56 -33.54 -15.28 -12.53
N SER A 57 -32.75 -14.25 -12.79
CA SER A 57 -31.71 -14.28 -13.82
C SER A 57 -30.44 -13.62 -13.30
N ILE A 58 -29.37 -14.41 -13.35
CA ILE A 58 -28.02 -14.08 -12.91
C ILE A 58 -27.42 -13.23 -14.02
N THR A 59 -27.35 -11.91 -13.83
CA THR A 59 -26.78 -11.00 -14.82
C THR A 59 -25.27 -10.94 -14.64
N SER A 60 -24.56 -11.70 -15.48
CA SER A 60 -23.12 -11.59 -15.67
C SER A 60 -22.78 -10.25 -16.31
N VAL A 61 -22.09 -9.38 -15.57
CA VAL A 61 -21.59 -8.10 -16.08
C VAL A 61 -20.22 -8.35 -16.73
N SER A 62 -20.21 -8.34 -18.06
CA SER A 62 -18.97 -8.25 -18.85
C SER A 62 -18.41 -6.82 -18.77
N PRO A 63 -17.10 -6.62 -18.63
CA PRO A 63 -16.51 -5.28 -18.62
C PRO A 63 -16.46 -4.70 -20.04
N SER A 64 -17.01 -3.50 -20.20
CA SER A 64 -16.90 -2.70 -21.42
C SER A 64 -15.48 -2.14 -21.61
N PRO A 65 -15.03 -1.94 -22.86
CA PRO A 65 -13.68 -1.52 -23.19
C PRO A 65 -13.43 -0.04 -22.86
N MET A 66 -12.22 0.25 -22.36
CA MET A 66 -11.72 1.61 -22.13
C MET A 66 -11.79 2.45 -23.42
N GLU A 67 -12.52 3.55 -23.37
CA GLU A 67 -12.37 4.65 -24.32
C GLU A 67 -11.05 5.38 -24.03
N SER A 68 -10.16 5.37 -25.01
CA SER A 68 -8.95 6.18 -25.04
C SER A 68 -9.30 7.67 -25.21
N PRO A 69 -8.71 8.59 -24.42
CA PRO A 69 -9.02 10.01 -24.50
C PRO A 69 -8.49 10.63 -25.79
N LYS A 70 -9.38 11.32 -26.51
CA LYS A 70 -9.05 12.19 -27.64
C LYS A 70 -8.23 13.39 -27.16
N GLN A 71 -7.10 13.55 -27.82
CA GLN A 71 -6.11 14.60 -27.66
C GLN A 71 -6.70 15.95 -28.12
N THR A 72 -7.13 16.80 -27.18
CA THR A 72 -7.54 18.17 -27.47
C THR A 72 -6.30 19.04 -27.62
N ARG A 73 -6.10 19.51 -28.85
CA ARG A 73 -5.05 20.45 -29.26
C ARG A 73 -5.35 21.82 -28.65
N VAL A 74 -4.51 22.29 -27.71
CA VAL A 74 -4.51 23.68 -27.27
C VAL A 74 -3.11 24.24 -27.52
N ASN A 75 -3.04 25.18 -28.46
CA ASN A 75 -1.90 26.07 -28.65
C ASN A 75 -1.88 27.09 -27.51
N SER A 76 -0.75 27.25 -26.83
CA SER A 76 -0.35 28.50 -26.17
C SER A 76 1.15 28.47 -25.90
N ASP A 77 1.86 29.44 -26.46
CA ASP A 77 3.20 29.88 -26.10
C ASP A 77 3.31 30.15 -24.58
N ASP A 78 4.30 29.56 -23.90
CA ASP A 78 5.31 30.30 -23.11
C ASP A 78 6.19 29.36 -22.24
N LYS A 79 7.50 29.43 -22.51
CA LYS A 79 8.69 29.14 -21.67
C LYS A 79 8.99 27.71 -21.13
N PRO A 80 10.28 27.31 -21.10
CA PRO A 80 10.70 25.98 -20.71
C PRO A 80 10.89 25.87 -19.20
N SER A 81 10.18 24.93 -18.57
CA SER A 81 10.51 24.42 -17.24
C SER A 81 11.04 23.00 -17.42
N GLU A 82 12.27 22.79 -16.99
CA GLU A 82 12.92 21.49 -16.89
C GLU A 82 12.15 20.62 -15.89
N GLU A 83 11.30 19.72 -16.36
CA GLU A 83 10.81 18.61 -15.55
C GLU A 83 11.03 17.27 -16.24
N PHE A 84 11.92 16.53 -15.59
CA PHE A 84 12.54 15.28 -15.94
C PHE A 84 11.50 14.15 -15.92
N THR A 85 10.99 13.73 -17.08
CA THR A 85 10.00 12.65 -17.20
C THR A 85 10.67 11.27 -17.06
N LEU A 86 10.84 10.78 -15.82
CA LEU A 86 11.27 9.40 -15.52
C LEU A 86 10.11 8.39 -15.58
N GLN A 87 9.26 8.45 -16.60
CA GLN A 87 8.16 7.49 -16.78
C GLN A 87 8.27 6.62 -18.04
N SER A 88 9.39 6.71 -18.79
CA SER A 88 9.57 5.95 -20.05
C SER A 88 10.63 4.83 -20.01
N LEU A 89 11.14 4.43 -18.83
CA LEU A 89 12.23 3.46 -18.71
C LEU A 89 11.88 2.12 -18.04
N LEU A 90 10.60 1.83 -17.77
CA LEU A 90 10.18 0.56 -17.15
C LEU A 90 9.56 -0.47 -18.12
N ALA A 91 9.80 -0.34 -19.42
CA ALA A 91 9.58 -1.43 -20.36
C ALA A 91 10.83 -2.33 -20.40
N SER A 92 10.97 -3.21 -19.41
CA SER A 92 12.01 -4.25 -19.42
C SER A 92 11.64 -5.35 -20.41
N PRO A 93 12.53 -5.74 -21.34
CA PRO A 93 12.33 -6.90 -22.18
C PRO A 93 12.60 -8.20 -21.39
N HIS A 94 11.75 -9.18 -21.63
CA HIS A 94 11.78 -10.55 -21.13
C HIS A 94 13.09 -11.26 -21.57
N PRO A 95 13.93 -11.79 -20.66
CA PRO A 95 15.12 -12.55 -21.03
C PRO A 95 14.89 -14.05 -20.76
N GLU A 96 14.00 -14.67 -21.52
CA GLU A 96 13.84 -16.13 -21.54
C GLU A 96 13.82 -16.51 -23.01
N ASP A 97 15.00 -16.61 -23.64
CA ASP A 97 15.27 -17.30 -24.91
C ASP A 97 16.66 -16.89 -25.42
N SER A 98 17.73 -17.59 -25.01
CA SER A 98 18.99 -17.76 -25.80
C SER A 98 20.10 -18.53 -25.05
N LEU A 99 19.76 -19.55 -24.27
CA LEU A 99 20.75 -20.49 -23.72
C LEU A 99 20.91 -21.76 -24.58
N SER A 100 20.87 -21.62 -25.91
CA SER A 100 21.10 -22.76 -26.82
C SER A 100 22.13 -22.44 -27.91
N ASN A 101 23.36 -22.04 -27.54
CA ASN A 101 24.46 -22.10 -28.50
C ASN A 101 25.87 -22.19 -27.89
N MET A 102 26.11 -23.18 -27.02
CA MET A 102 27.48 -23.60 -26.65
C MET A 102 27.68 -25.11 -26.82
N GLY A 103 27.03 -25.70 -27.83
CA GLY A 103 27.26 -27.08 -28.24
C GLY A 103 28.35 -27.16 -29.29
N HIS A 104 29.43 -27.87 -28.95
CA HIS A 104 30.41 -28.50 -29.86
C HIS A 104 31.63 -27.68 -30.31
N HIS A 105 32.56 -27.43 -29.38
CA HIS A 105 33.98 -27.49 -29.73
C HIS A 105 34.52 -28.88 -29.39
N VAL A 106 34.24 -29.83 -30.29
CA VAL A 106 35.00 -31.08 -30.37
C VAL A 106 36.31 -30.72 -31.05
N LEU A 107 37.42 -30.78 -30.29
CA LEU A 107 38.76 -30.80 -30.85
C LEU A 107 39.01 -32.19 -31.45
N PRO A 108 39.46 -32.31 -32.71
CA PRO A 108 40.14 -33.52 -33.15
C PRO A 108 41.60 -33.15 -33.45
N LEU A 109 42.42 -33.04 -32.40
CA LEU A 109 43.87 -33.18 -32.52
C LEU A 109 44.25 -34.61 -32.12
N GLU A 110 43.74 -35.57 -32.90
CA GLU A 110 44.27 -36.94 -32.96
C GLU A 110 44.89 -37.12 -34.36
N SER A 111 46.11 -36.65 -34.52
CA SER A 111 46.99 -37.08 -35.61
C SER A 111 48.40 -36.66 -35.28
N ILE A 112 49.18 -37.62 -34.79
CA ILE A 112 50.61 -37.89 -35.03
C ILE A 112 50.94 -39.06 -34.08
N ARG A 113 50.66 -40.28 -34.53
CA ARG A 113 51.27 -41.52 -34.04
C ARG A 113 51.55 -42.36 -35.28
N GLU A 114 52.73 -42.18 -35.87
CA GLU A 114 53.39 -43.18 -36.73
C GLU A 114 54.74 -42.60 -37.17
N LEU A 115 55.79 -42.89 -36.40
CA LEU A 115 57.17 -42.96 -36.88
C LEU A 115 57.81 -44.11 -36.10
N ASP A 116 57.31 -45.32 -36.37
CA ASP A 116 58.01 -46.53 -36.03
C ASP A 116 58.96 -46.89 -37.18
N GLU A 117 60.22 -47.04 -36.80
CA GLU A 117 61.07 -48.16 -37.20
C GLU A 117 61.21 -48.42 -38.71
N VAL A 118 62.22 -47.79 -39.32
CA VAL A 118 62.93 -48.45 -40.43
C VAL A 118 64.28 -48.92 -39.89
N GLU A 119 64.30 -50.21 -39.65
CA GLU A 119 65.42 -51.02 -39.21
C GLU A 119 66.66 -50.84 -40.09
N ASP A 120 67.75 -50.61 -39.36
CA ASP A 120 69.05 -51.25 -39.52
C ASP A 120 69.06 -52.45 -40.49
N GLN A 121 69.43 -52.21 -41.75
CA GLN A 121 69.97 -53.24 -42.63
C GLN A 121 71.46 -52.98 -42.85
N GLY A 122 72.23 -53.49 -41.90
CA GLY A 122 73.62 -53.88 -42.12
C GLY A 122 73.71 -54.80 -43.33
N SER A 123 74.19 -54.26 -44.44
CA SER A 123 74.70 -55.04 -45.57
C SER A 123 76.21 -55.09 -45.49
N GLU A 124 76.65 -56.11 -44.75
CA GLU A 124 77.93 -56.79 -44.81
C GLU A 124 78.34 -57.04 -46.28
N LEU A 125 79.33 -56.29 -46.78
CA LEU A 125 80.01 -56.61 -48.04
C LEU A 125 81.52 -56.54 -47.84
N HIS A 126 82.02 -57.66 -47.33
CA HIS A 126 83.36 -58.18 -47.57
C HIS A 126 83.77 -57.96 -49.04
N ARG A 127 84.68 -57.00 -49.29
CA ARG A 127 85.59 -57.07 -50.43
C ARG A 127 87.00 -56.63 -50.03
N SER A 128 87.86 -57.63 -50.07
CA SER A 128 89.32 -57.61 -50.00
C SER A 128 89.93 -56.47 -50.82
N PRO A 129 90.83 -55.65 -50.26
CA PRO A 129 91.70 -54.81 -51.08
C PRO A 129 92.70 -55.71 -51.78
N GLY A 130 92.50 -55.92 -53.08
CA GLY A 130 93.50 -56.50 -53.96
C GLY A 130 94.71 -55.57 -54.00
N ASP A 131 95.85 -56.15 -53.64
CA ASP A 131 97.19 -55.58 -53.65
C ASP A 131 97.54 -55.13 -55.09
N GLY A 132 97.37 -53.83 -55.34
CA GLY A 132 97.71 -53.16 -56.57
C GLY A 132 98.59 -51.98 -56.24
N ALA A 133 99.91 -52.17 -56.27
CA ALA A 133 100.91 -51.14 -56.15
C ALA A 133 100.82 -50.15 -57.33
N VAL A 134 99.84 -49.25 -57.27
CA VAL A 134 99.79 -48.06 -58.11
C VAL A 134 100.82 -47.10 -57.52
N LYS A 135 101.83 -46.74 -58.32
CA LYS A 135 102.73 -45.62 -58.02
C LYS A 135 101.89 -44.35 -58.02
N VAL A 136 101.26 -44.06 -56.88
CA VAL A 136 100.60 -42.79 -56.59
C VAL A 136 101.65 -41.71 -56.79
N LYS A 137 101.40 -40.82 -57.74
CA LYS A 137 102.30 -39.70 -57.99
C LYS A 137 102.27 -38.84 -56.72
N GLU A 138 103.42 -38.42 -56.22
CA GLU A 138 103.59 -37.70 -54.95
C GLU A 138 102.60 -36.51 -54.77
N GLY A 139 102.12 -35.91 -55.87
CA GLY A 139 101.06 -34.91 -55.86
C GLY A 139 99.66 -35.40 -55.42
N GLU A 140 99.27 -36.65 -55.70
CA GLU A 140 97.98 -37.23 -55.27
C GLU A 140 97.96 -37.51 -53.76
N LEU A 141 99.11 -37.88 -53.19
CA LEU A 141 99.25 -38.07 -51.74
C LEU A 141 99.18 -36.73 -50.98
N GLN A 142 99.75 -35.68 -51.56
CA GLN A 142 99.69 -34.33 -51.00
C GLN A 142 98.27 -33.75 -51.05
N ASP A 143 97.54 -33.98 -52.14
CA ASP A 143 96.12 -33.59 -52.28
C ASP A 143 95.22 -34.34 -51.27
N LEU A 144 95.43 -35.65 -51.12
CA LEU A 144 94.70 -36.46 -50.14
C LEU A 144 94.95 -35.98 -48.70
N LYS A 145 96.18 -35.55 -48.39
CA LYS A 145 96.52 -34.99 -47.08
C LYS A 145 95.82 -33.65 -46.81
N LEU A 146 95.78 -32.75 -47.80
CA LEU A 146 95.04 -31.49 -47.71
C LEU A 146 93.54 -31.72 -47.55
N LYS A 147 92.98 -32.69 -48.29
CA LYS A 147 91.58 -33.10 -48.19
C LYS A 147 91.26 -33.71 -46.82
N HIS A 148 92.12 -34.58 -46.30
CA HIS A 148 91.98 -35.13 -44.95
C HIS A 148 92.03 -34.02 -43.89
N GLN A 149 92.97 -33.09 -43.99
CA GLN A 149 93.06 -31.94 -43.08
C GLN A 149 91.80 -31.08 -43.13
N SER A 150 91.28 -30.79 -44.34
CA SER A 150 90.02 -30.05 -44.52
C SER A 150 88.83 -30.78 -43.89
N HIS A 151 88.69 -32.09 -44.14
CA HIS A 151 87.65 -32.91 -43.51
C HIS A 151 87.79 -33.00 -42.00
N GLN A 152 89.01 -33.04 -41.48
CA GLN A 152 89.26 -33.02 -40.04
C GLN A 152 88.78 -31.69 -39.43
N THR A 153 89.17 -30.55 -40.02
CA THR A 153 88.70 -29.24 -39.55
C THR A 153 87.19 -29.08 -39.62
N GLU A 154 86.57 -29.63 -40.67
CA GLU A 154 85.11 -29.63 -40.84
C GLU A 154 84.41 -30.51 -39.80
N THR A 155 84.99 -31.69 -39.49
CA THR A 155 84.47 -32.58 -38.45
C THR A 155 84.56 -31.91 -37.08
N GLU A 156 85.68 -31.25 -36.77
CA GLU A 156 85.86 -30.49 -35.53
C GLU A 156 84.86 -29.33 -35.43
N ARG A 157 84.63 -28.59 -36.54
CA ARG A 157 83.60 -27.53 -36.63
C ARG A 157 82.19 -28.07 -36.36
N LEU A 158 81.81 -29.16 -37.04
CA LEU A 158 80.49 -29.79 -36.84
C LEU A 158 80.34 -30.36 -35.42
N CYS A 159 81.39 -30.92 -34.83
CA CYS A 159 81.37 -31.37 -33.43
C CYS A 159 81.18 -30.20 -32.45
N ALA A 160 81.76 -29.04 -32.73
CA ALA A 160 81.53 -27.83 -31.95
C ALA A 160 80.08 -27.34 -32.12
N GLU A 161 79.57 -27.24 -33.34
CA GLU A 161 78.17 -26.84 -33.61
C GLU A 161 77.14 -27.79 -32.98
N LEU A 162 77.39 -29.10 -33.01
CA LEU A 162 76.55 -30.08 -32.33
C LEU A 162 76.58 -29.92 -30.82
N ARG A 163 77.73 -29.55 -30.24
CA ARG A 163 77.85 -29.28 -28.80
C ARG A 163 77.06 -28.04 -28.42
N ASP A 164 77.23 -26.95 -29.17
CA ASP A 164 76.53 -25.68 -28.94
C ASP A 164 75.01 -25.85 -29.11
N SER A 165 74.58 -26.59 -30.15
CA SER A 165 73.18 -26.93 -30.36
C SER A 165 72.61 -27.77 -29.20
N ARG A 166 73.38 -28.74 -28.70
CA ARG A 166 72.97 -29.55 -27.55
C ARG A 166 72.82 -28.73 -26.28
N GLU A 167 73.76 -27.81 -26.02
CA GLU A 167 73.67 -26.87 -24.89
C GLU A 167 72.43 -25.98 -25.02
N ARG A 168 72.18 -25.43 -26.21
CA ARG A 168 70.99 -24.61 -26.48
C ARG A 168 69.69 -25.38 -26.30
N ILE A 169 69.62 -26.65 -26.71
CA ILE A 169 68.46 -27.52 -26.46
C ILE A 169 68.23 -27.66 -24.96
N GLY A 170 69.28 -27.92 -24.18
CA GLY A 170 69.17 -28.01 -22.71
C GLY A 170 68.67 -26.72 -22.06
N GLU A 171 69.13 -25.55 -22.52
CA GLU A 171 68.61 -24.26 -22.07
C GLU A 171 67.11 -24.11 -22.37
N LEU A 172 66.68 -24.40 -23.60
CA LEU A 172 65.28 -24.29 -24.01
C LEU A 172 64.37 -25.27 -23.26
N GLU A 173 64.84 -26.49 -22.99
CA GLU A 173 64.11 -27.46 -22.17
C GLU A 173 63.93 -26.96 -20.72
N SER A 174 64.97 -26.33 -20.17
CA SER A 174 64.90 -25.71 -18.84
C SER A 174 63.92 -24.53 -18.81
N GLU A 175 63.95 -23.66 -19.83
CA GLU A 175 63.04 -22.52 -19.96
C GLU A 175 61.59 -23.01 -20.08
N LEU A 176 61.32 -23.99 -20.95
CA LEU A 176 60.01 -24.64 -21.09
C LEU A 176 59.54 -25.27 -19.77
N SER A 177 60.43 -25.92 -19.01
CA SER A 177 60.10 -26.47 -17.70
C SER A 177 59.70 -25.38 -16.70
N THR A 178 60.44 -24.28 -16.66
CA THR A 178 60.11 -23.15 -15.77
C THR A 178 58.80 -22.48 -16.17
N GLU A 179 58.53 -22.34 -17.47
CA GLU A 179 57.31 -21.70 -17.95
C GLU A 179 56.08 -22.60 -17.75
N ARG A 180 56.23 -23.92 -17.90
CA ARG A 180 55.20 -24.88 -17.51
C ARG A 180 54.83 -24.75 -16.04
N LYS A 181 55.84 -24.69 -15.16
CA LYS A 181 55.63 -24.53 -13.72
C LYS A 181 54.93 -23.21 -13.39
N LYS A 182 55.35 -22.10 -14.02
CA LYS A 182 54.65 -20.80 -13.87
C LYS A 182 53.20 -20.87 -14.37
N GLY A 183 52.96 -21.58 -15.47
CA GLY A 183 51.62 -21.85 -15.99
C GLY A 183 50.75 -22.57 -14.96
N GLU A 184 51.26 -23.64 -14.37
CA GLU A 184 50.59 -24.40 -13.29
C GLU A 184 50.29 -23.50 -12.08
N ASP A 185 51.27 -22.73 -11.59
CA ASP A 185 51.09 -21.80 -10.47
C ASP A 185 50.01 -20.73 -10.77
N ASN A 186 50.01 -20.20 -12.01
CA ASN A 186 48.99 -19.24 -12.45
C ASN A 186 47.59 -19.88 -12.51
N THR A 187 47.46 -21.11 -13.01
CA THR A 187 46.17 -21.81 -13.01
C THR A 187 45.64 -22.05 -11.60
N HIS A 188 46.50 -22.44 -10.65
CA HIS A 188 46.12 -22.56 -9.24
C HIS A 188 45.68 -21.22 -8.65
N LYS A 189 46.35 -20.12 -8.98
CA LYS A 189 45.97 -18.78 -8.54
C LYS A 189 44.61 -18.36 -9.10
N ILE A 190 44.33 -18.66 -10.37
CA ILE A 190 43.03 -18.39 -11.00
C ILE A 190 41.93 -19.18 -10.30
N LEU A 191 42.08 -20.50 -10.13
CA LEU A 191 41.09 -21.35 -9.45
C LEU A 191 40.83 -20.89 -8.01
N LYS A 192 41.88 -20.48 -7.29
CA LYS A 192 41.75 -19.92 -5.95
C LYS A 192 40.98 -18.61 -5.98
N LEU A 193 41.29 -17.70 -6.90
CA LEU A 193 40.55 -16.44 -7.04
C LEU A 193 39.11 -16.67 -7.47
N GLU A 194 38.80 -17.63 -8.33
CA GLU A 194 37.42 -18.00 -8.69
C GLU A 194 36.64 -18.55 -7.48
N THR A 195 37.33 -19.25 -6.58
CA THR A 195 36.76 -19.76 -5.32
C THR A 195 36.64 -18.67 -4.25
N ASP A 196 37.61 -17.76 -4.15
CA ASP A 196 37.62 -16.66 -3.17
C ASP A 196 36.64 -15.55 -3.61
N MET A 197 36.57 -15.25 -4.91
CA MET A 197 35.52 -14.45 -5.53
C MET A 197 34.24 -15.25 -5.73
N SER A 198 34.10 -16.42 -5.09
CA SER A 198 32.97 -17.30 -5.29
C SER A 198 31.66 -16.52 -5.18
N ASN A 199 30.73 -17.00 -5.99
CA ASN A 199 29.35 -16.56 -6.03
C ASN A 199 28.69 -16.48 -4.64
N SER A 200 29.28 -17.04 -3.57
CA SER A 200 28.76 -16.94 -2.21
C SER A 200 28.59 -15.49 -1.72
N SER A 201 29.56 -14.60 -1.96
CA SER A 201 29.40 -13.18 -1.57
C SER A 201 28.35 -12.48 -2.42
N LEU A 202 28.31 -12.76 -3.73
CA LEU A 202 27.33 -12.15 -4.63
C LEU A 202 25.91 -12.68 -4.35
N ILE A 203 25.75 -13.99 -4.12
CA ILE A 203 24.49 -14.63 -3.75
C ILE A 203 23.99 -14.05 -2.43
N ALA A 204 24.85 -13.86 -1.43
CA ALA A 204 24.47 -13.26 -0.16
C ALA A 204 23.93 -11.83 -0.35
N VAL A 205 24.65 -11.00 -1.12
CA VAL A 205 24.22 -9.63 -1.44
C VAL A 205 22.91 -9.63 -2.23
N LEU A 206 22.77 -10.48 -3.24
CA LEU A 206 21.54 -10.59 -4.04
C LEU A 206 20.35 -11.06 -3.19
N THR A 207 20.56 -12.02 -2.29
CA THR A 207 19.53 -12.52 -1.37
C THR A 207 19.11 -11.42 -0.38
N GLU A 208 20.07 -10.65 0.15
CA GLU A 208 19.78 -9.52 1.02
C GLU A 208 19.01 -8.42 0.26
N CYS A 209 19.42 -8.10 -0.97
CA CYS A 209 18.71 -7.16 -1.83
C CYS A 209 17.28 -7.62 -2.12
N GLN A 210 17.07 -8.90 -2.43
CA GLN A 210 15.75 -9.46 -2.65
C GLN A 210 14.86 -9.32 -1.41
N SER A 211 15.36 -9.69 -0.24
CA SER A 211 14.59 -9.54 1.01
C SER A 211 14.23 -8.07 1.31
N LYS A 212 15.13 -7.12 1.01
CA LYS A 212 14.83 -5.69 1.16
C LYS A 212 13.76 -5.21 0.18
N VAL A 213 13.73 -5.74 -1.05
CA VAL A 213 12.66 -5.42 -2.02
C VAL A 213 11.32 -5.93 -1.51
N GLU A 214 11.25 -7.18 -1.03
CA GLU A 214 10.03 -7.75 -0.44
C GLU A 214 9.52 -6.90 0.74
N GLN A 215 10.41 -6.48 1.64
CA GLN A 215 10.05 -5.58 2.75
C GLN A 215 9.53 -4.21 2.28
N LEU A 216 10.13 -3.62 1.23
CA LEU A 216 9.67 -2.36 0.66
C LEU A 216 8.29 -2.50 0.00
N GLU A 217 8.02 -3.63 -0.62
CA GLU A 217 6.69 -3.94 -1.18
C GLU A 217 5.66 -4.08 -0.07
N GLU A 218 5.93 -4.81 1.01
CA GLU A 218 5.03 -4.90 2.17
C GLU A 218 4.75 -3.52 2.80
N LEU A 219 5.79 -2.69 2.93
CA LEU A 219 5.66 -1.33 3.44
C LEU A 219 4.79 -0.46 2.52
N LYS A 220 4.95 -0.60 1.20
CA LYS A 220 4.12 0.09 0.19
C LYS A 220 2.65 -0.32 0.32
N HIS A 221 2.35 -1.62 0.45
CA HIS A 221 0.98 -2.10 0.65
C HIS A 221 0.37 -1.53 1.94
N SER A 222 1.13 -1.55 3.04
CA SER A 222 0.71 -0.97 4.31
C SER A 222 0.43 0.54 4.21
N SER A 223 1.27 1.27 3.48
CA SER A 223 1.08 2.71 3.24
C SER A 223 -0.20 3.00 2.44
N LEU A 224 -0.50 2.19 1.42
CA LEU A 224 -1.72 2.32 0.63
C LEU A 224 -2.97 2.05 1.48
N GLN A 225 -2.92 1.00 2.32
CA GLN A 225 -4.01 0.68 3.24
C GLN A 225 -4.27 1.82 4.23
N LEU A 226 -3.22 2.39 4.82
CA LEU A 226 -3.35 3.52 5.73
C LEU A 226 -3.93 4.76 5.03
N THR A 227 -3.57 4.98 3.77
CA THR A 227 -4.12 6.08 2.96
C THR A 227 -5.63 5.89 2.74
N ALA A 228 -6.06 4.67 2.41
CA ALA A 228 -7.48 4.35 2.26
C ALA A 228 -8.25 4.53 3.59
N GLN A 229 -7.65 4.13 4.72
CA GLN A 229 -8.25 4.35 6.05
C GLN A 229 -8.37 5.84 6.39
N LEU A 230 -7.35 6.63 6.07
CA LEU A 230 -7.37 8.08 6.28
C LEU A 230 -8.48 8.73 5.44
N GLN A 231 -8.63 8.36 4.17
CA GLN A 231 -9.71 8.84 3.31
C GLN A 231 -11.09 8.46 3.87
N ALA A 232 -11.28 7.21 4.30
CA ALA A 232 -12.54 6.78 4.92
C ALA A 232 -12.85 7.58 6.20
N ALA A 233 -11.86 7.83 7.05
CA ALA A 233 -12.00 8.63 8.26
C ALA A 233 -12.36 10.10 7.94
N GLN A 234 -11.75 10.68 6.90
CA GLN A 234 -12.07 12.02 6.43
C GLN A 234 -13.51 12.12 5.90
N SER A 235 -13.96 11.16 5.10
CA SER A 235 -15.35 11.09 4.64
C SER A 235 -16.33 10.98 5.81
N MET A 236 -16.02 10.13 6.81
CA MET A 236 -16.82 10.00 8.03
C MET A 236 -16.88 11.32 8.83
N ALA A 237 -15.75 12.02 8.97
CA ALA A 237 -15.71 13.30 9.66
C ALA A 237 -16.60 14.36 8.98
N VAL A 238 -16.55 14.44 7.65
CA VAL A 238 -17.43 15.35 6.87
C VAL A 238 -18.90 14.98 7.05
N TYR A 239 -19.24 13.68 7.04
CA TYR A 239 -20.59 13.21 7.29
C TYR A 239 -21.09 13.62 8.69
N LEU A 240 -20.29 13.36 9.72
CA LEU A 240 -20.64 13.71 11.10
C LEU A 240 -20.78 15.23 11.29
N GLN A 241 -19.91 16.03 10.67
CA GLN A 241 -20.01 17.49 10.70
C GLN A 241 -21.33 17.98 10.08
N ARG A 242 -21.73 17.42 8.94
CA ARG A 242 -23.03 17.74 8.32
C ARG A 242 -24.20 17.34 9.23
N ARG A 243 -24.14 16.14 9.81
CA ARG A 243 -25.19 15.65 10.73
C ARG A 243 -25.31 16.54 11.96
N MET A 244 -24.20 17.01 12.51
CA MET A 244 -24.17 17.93 13.65
C MET A 244 -24.88 19.24 13.33
N LEU A 245 -24.56 19.86 12.18
CA LEU A 245 -25.23 21.10 11.75
C LEU A 245 -26.74 20.93 11.58
N CYS A 246 -27.19 19.82 10.98
CA CYS A 246 -28.63 19.53 10.86
C CYS A 246 -29.31 19.38 12.24
N LEU A 247 -28.64 18.74 13.20
CA LEU A 247 -29.18 18.58 14.56
C LEU A 247 -29.20 19.91 15.32
N GLU A 248 -28.21 20.78 15.12
CA GLU A 248 -28.20 22.14 15.67
C GLU A 248 -29.37 22.97 15.13
N GLU A 249 -29.64 22.90 13.83
CA GLU A 249 -30.80 23.56 13.21
C GLU A 249 -32.13 23.01 13.76
N GLU A 250 -32.29 21.69 13.82
CA GLU A 250 -33.48 21.05 14.40
C GLU A 250 -33.69 21.46 15.86
N HIS A 251 -32.61 21.52 16.65
CA HIS A 251 -32.66 21.98 18.04
C HIS A 251 -33.12 23.44 18.14
N MET A 252 -32.62 24.34 17.27
CA MET A 252 -33.06 25.74 17.25
C MET A 252 -34.56 25.87 16.92
N LEU A 253 -35.05 25.11 15.93
CA LEU A 253 -36.47 25.12 15.55
C LEU A 253 -37.36 24.63 16.70
N LYS A 254 -36.99 23.51 17.34
CA LYS A 254 -37.72 23.00 18.51
C LYS A 254 -37.69 24.00 19.68
N GLN A 255 -36.55 24.67 19.90
CA GLN A 255 -36.45 25.68 20.95
C GLN A 255 -37.39 26.87 20.68
N GLN A 256 -37.52 27.30 19.43
CA GLN A 256 -38.46 28.34 19.03
C GLN A 256 -39.92 27.91 19.24
N GLU A 257 -40.25 26.66 18.90
CA GLU A 257 -41.58 26.10 19.12
C GLU A 257 -41.94 26.06 20.61
N VAL A 258 -41.01 25.62 21.46
CA VAL A 258 -41.18 25.60 22.93
C VAL A 258 -41.48 27.00 23.46
N LEU A 259 -40.75 28.03 23.00
CA LEU A 259 -41.00 29.42 23.41
C LEU A 259 -42.42 29.87 23.01
N LYS A 260 -42.85 29.57 21.78
CA LYS A 260 -44.19 29.90 21.29
C LYS A 260 -45.29 29.20 22.10
N LEU A 261 -45.12 27.91 22.38
CA LEU A 261 -46.08 27.16 23.20
C LEU A 261 -46.11 27.66 24.65
N THR A 262 -44.97 28.08 25.19
CA THR A 262 -44.89 28.69 26.53
C THR A 262 -45.68 29.99 26.59
N GLU A 263 -45.50 30.87 25.60
CA GLU A 263 -46.27 32.12 25.50
C GLU A 263 -47.78 31.87 25.43
N GLN A 264 -48.21 30.90 24.60
CA GLN A 264 -49.62 30.49 24.50
C GLN A 264 -50.17 29.94 25.81
N LEU A 265 -49.37 29.15 26.53
CA LEU A 265 -49.77 28.60 27.82
C LEU A 265 -49.91 29.69 28.88
N GLU A 266 -48.99 30.66 28.91
CA GLU A 266 -49.08 31.81 29.80
C GLU A 266 -50.31 32.68 29.50
N GLU A 267 -50.61 32.92 28.22
CA GLU A 267 -51.80 33.65 27.79
C GLU A 267 -53.10 32.93 28.21
N ALA A 268 -53.18 31.63 27.96
CA ALA A 268 -54.29 30.79 28.40
C ALA A 268 -54.43 30.80 29.94
N GLY A 269 -53.31 30.79 30.67
CA GLY A 269 -53.28 30.92 32.13
C GLY A 269 -53.85 32.26 32.61
N ARG A 270 -53.44 33.37 31.99
CA ARG A 270 -53.99 34.70 32.30
C ARG A 270 -55.50 34.78 32.01
N ALA A 271 -55.94 34.27 30.86
CA ALA A 271 -57.36 34.24 30.50
C ALA A 271 -58.19 33.40 31.48
N LEU A 272 -57.66 32.24 31.91
CA LEU A 272 -58.32 31.40 32.91
C LEU A 272 -58.42 32.10 34.27
N GLN A 273 -57.36 32.80 34.69
CA GLN A 273 -57.35 33.56 35.94
C GLN A 273 -58.40 34.69 35.91
N GLU A 274 -58.51 35.41 34.80
CA GLU A 274 -59.55 36.44 34.61
C GLU A 274 -60.96 35.84 34.67
N LYS A 275 -61.18 34.68 34.04
CA LYS A 275 -62.47 33.98 34.14
C LYS A 275 -62.76 33.51 35.56
N SER A 276 -61.76 33.04 36.28
CA SER A 276 -61.91 32.64 37.68
C SER A 276 -62.30 33.81 38.57
N THR A 277 -61.75 35.01 38.36
CA THR A 277 -62.14 36.19 39.14
C THR A 277 -63.55 36.66 38.79
N GLN A 278 -63.95 36.61 37.52
CA GLN A 278 -65.33 36.86 37.08
C GLN A 278 -66.32 35.88 37.74
N VAL A 279 -66.01 34.59 37.77
CA VAL A 279 -66.85 33.57 38.45
C VAL A 279 -66.95 33.85 39.95
N ALA A 280 -65.86 34.21 40.61
CA ALA A 280 -65.87 34.57 42.03
C ALA A 280 -66.76 35.81 42.30
N GLN A 281 -66.73 36.82 41.43
CA GLN A 281 -67.60 37.99 41.51
C GLN A 281 -69.08 37.62 41.34
N VAL A 282 -69.42 36.82 40.33
CA VAL A 282 -70.80 36.35 40.10
C VAL A 282 -71.29 35.50 41.28
N THR A 283 -70.43 34.63 41.81
CA THR A 283 -70.75 33.82 43.00
C THR A 283 -71.05 34.70 44.21
N ALA A 284 -70.26 35.75 44.45
CA ALA A 284 -70.50 36.70 45.54
C ALA A 284 -71.82 37.48 45.35
N GLN A 285 -72.14 37.90 44.12
CA GLN A 285 -73.43 38.55 43.81
C GLN A 285 -74.62 37.62 44.07
N LEU A 286 -74.53 36.35 43.64
CA LEU A 286 -75.57 35.35 43.89
C LEU A 286 -75.80 35.11 45.39
N GLN A 287 -74.73 35.07 46.19
CA GLN A 287 -74.82 34.95 47.64
C GLN A 287 -75.48 36.18 48.28
N ALA A 288 -75.12 37.39 47.85
CA ALA A 288 -75.75 38.61 48.34
C ALA A 288 -77.26 38.65 48.03
N LEU A 289 -77.65 38.29 46.80
CA LEU A 289 -79.06 38.17 46.41
C LEU A 289 -79.80 37.10 47.20
N HIS A 290 -79.18 35.94 47.47
CA HIS A 290 -79.78 34.92 48.35
C HIS A 290 -80.06 35.45 49.76
N GLN A 291 -79.10 36.16 50.36
CA GLN A 291 -79.29 36.77 51.68
C GLN A 291 -80.40 37.83 51.70
N GLU A 292 -80.55 38.61 50.62
CA GLU A 292 -81.67 39.54 50.49
C GLU A 292 -83.03 38.84 50.38
N LEU A 293 -83.08 37.73 49.63
CA LEU A 293 -84.28 36.91 49.49
C LEU A 293 -84.67 36.27 50.83
N GLU A 294 -83.72 35.71 51.57
CA GLU A 294 -83.96 35.16 52.92
C GLU A 294 -84.48 36.23 53.88
N LYS A 295 -83.86 37.42 53.91
CA LYS A 295 -84.35 38.55 54.72
C LYS A 295 -85.78 38.98 54.35
N LYS A 296 -86.12 38.97 53.06
CA LYS A 296 -87.49 39.26 52.60
C LYS A 296 -88.48 38.16 53.00
N GLN A 297 -88.05 36.91 53.00
CA GLN A 297 -88.84 35.78 53.46
C GLN A 297 -89.10 35.86 54.97
N GLU A 298 -88.08 36.18 55.78
CA GLU A 298 -88.24 36.39 57.24
C GLU A 298 -89.13 37.59 57.55
N ASN A 299 -89.02 38.70 56.81
CA ASN A 299 -89.88 39.87 56.98
C ASN A 299 -91.33 39.66 56.49
N GLY A 300 -91.58 38.62 55.67
CA GLY A 300 -92.91 38.20 55.22
C GLY A 300 -93.53 37.08 56.06
N ALA A 301 -92.78 36.49 57.01
CA ALA A 301 -93.21 35.35 57.81
C ALA A 301 -93.77 35.74 59.19
N SER A 302 -94.59 36.80 59.25
CA SER A 302 -95.55 37.06 60.33
C SER A 302 -96.95 36.58 59.96
N SER A 303 -97.08 35.37 59.41
CA SER A 303 -98.31 34.59 59.57
C SER A 303 -98.08 33.10 59.34
N THR A 304 -98.48 32.33 60.36
CA THR A 304 -98.95 30.94 60.35
C THR A 304 -97.98 29.77 60.12
N ASP A 305 -97.51 29.22 61.24
CA ASP A 305 -97.68 27.84 61.73
C ASP A 305 -97.89 26.63 60.78
N VAL A 306 -96.95 25.66 60.93
CA VAL A 306 -97.09 24.20 61.24
C VAL A 306 -97.59 23.21 60.16
N LEU A 307 -96.73 22.20 59.89
CA LEU A 307 -96.91 20.72 59.82
C LEU A 307 -96.11 20.11 58.64
N ALA A 308 -95.03 19.35 58.85
CA ALA A 308 -94.91 17.96 59.33
C ALA A 308 -95.01 16.87 58.23
N ASN A 309 -93.97 16.01 58.22
CA ASN A 309 -93.87 14.60 57.77
C ASN A 309 -93.49 14.19 56.33
N GLY A 310 -92.53 13.25 56.30
CA GLY A 310 -92.25 12.25 55.25
C GLY A 310 -91.06 12.61 54.35
N HIS A 311 -90.00 11.84 54.12
CA HIS A 311 -89.69 10.44 54.41
C HIS A 311 -88.17 10.22 54.36
N THR A 312 -87.72 9.24 55.13
CA THR A 312 -86.43 8.54 55.11
C THR A 312 -86.09 7.93 53.74
N THR A 313 -84.90 8.23 53.20
CA THR A 313 -83.99 7.33 52.45
C THR A 313 -82.61 8.01 52.41
N SER A 314 -81.65 7.66 53.25
CA SER A 314 -80.65 6.61 53.00
C SER A 314 -80.14 6.60 51.55
N ALA A 315 -79.14 7.44 51.26
CA ALA A 315 -78.18 7.20 50.18
C ALA A 315 -76.82 7.79 50.59
N GLN A 316 -76.06 6.92 51.24
CA GLN A 316 -74.62 7.01 51.49
C GLN A 316 -73.87 7.24 50.16
N PRO A 317 -73.05 8.30 50.00
CA PRO A 317 -72.00 8.27 49.00
C PRO A 317 -70.90 7.37 49.56
N GLN A 318 -70.93 6.11 49.15
CA GLN A 318 -69.84 5.18 49.35
C GLN A 318 -68.57 5.81 48.78
N GLN A 319 -67.64 6.14 49.67
CA GLN A 319 -66.23 6.24 49.35
C GLN A 319 -65.80 4.90 48.75
N GLN A 320 -65.76 4.82 47.42
CA GLN A 320 -64.97 3.81 46.73
C GLN A 320 -63.56 4.37 46.55
N PRO A 321 -62.52 3.71 47.09
CA PRO A 321 -61.18 3.93 46.58
C PRO A 321 -61.17 3.34 45.17
N ARG A 322 -61.20 4.21 44.15
CA ARG A 322 -60.81 3.80 42.80
C ARG A 322 -59.39 3.28 42.91
N GLN A 323 -59.24 1.96 42.79
CA GLN A 323 -57.99 1.36 42.35
C GLN A 323 -57.61 2.06 41.05
N TYR A 324 -56.59 2.92 41.13
CA TYR A 324 -55.80 3.29 39.98
C TYR A 324 -55.14 2.00 39.49
N SER A 325 -55.73 1.40 38.46
CA SER A 325 -55.00 0.51 37.57
C SER A 325 -53.91 1.36 36.95
N ASN A 326 -52.68 1.18 37.44
CA ASN A 326 -51.47 1.67 36.81
C ASN A 326 -51.21 0.82 35.56
N ASP A 327 -52.11 0.85 34.58
CA ASP A 327 -51.78 0.42 33.23
C ASP A 327 -51.08 1.57 32.54
N SER A 328 -49.79 1.67 32.89
CA SER A 328 -48.77 2.38 32.13
C SER A 328 -48.70 1.78 30.73
N LYS A 329 -49.55 2.27 29.83
CA LYS A 329 -49.32 2.12 28.39
C LYS A 329 -48.20 3.09 28.03
N VAL A 330 -46.97 2.61 28.20
CA VAL A 330 -45.81 3.15 27.50
C VAL A 330 -46.10 2.97 26.00
N CYS A 331 -46.54 4.04 25.34
CA CYS A 331 -46.48 4.14 23.89
C CYS A 331 -45.01 4.27 23.51
N THR A 332 -44.37 3.15 23.20
CA THR A 332 -43.12 3.16 22.45
C THR A 332 -43.47 3.49 21.00
N LEU A 333 -43.21 4.73 20.58
CA LEU A 333 -43.08 5.06 19.16
C LEU A 333 -41.77 4.42 18.70
N LEU A 334 -41.89 3.32 17.95
CA LEU A 334 -40.82 2.73 17.15
C LEU A 334 -40.70 3.47 15.82
#